data_AF-A0A920Q4V8-F1
#
_entry.id   AF-A0A920Q4V8-F1
#
_cell.length_a   1.000
_cell.length_b   1.000
_cell.length_c   1.000
_cell.angle_alpha   90.00
_cell.angle_beta   90.00
_cell.angle_gamma   90.00
#
_symmetry.space_group_name_H-M   'P 1'
#
loop_
_entity.id
_entity.type
_entity.pdbx_description
1 polymer ?
#
loop_
_entity_poly.entity_id
_entity_poly.type
_entity_poly.pdbx_seq_one_letter_code
_entity_poly.pdbx_strand_id
1 'polypeptide(L)' 'MRHDHRTRYAAGTGLLTVDLGVAQLAMHSAREFCGSQDPAMLGRLLEAALAG' A
#
# COMPACT_ATOMS: atom_id res chain seq x y z
N MET A 1 8.28 -9.42 -22.44
CA MET A 1 7.34 -8.52 -21.75
C MET A 1 7.29 -8.92 -20.28
N ARG A 2 7.88 -8.13 -19.38
CA ARG A 2 7.74 -8.39 -17.94
C ARG A 2 6.41 -7.80 -17.51
N HIS A 3 5.49 -8.64 -17.00
CA HIS A 3 4.27 -8.13 -16.40
C HIS A 3 4.64 -7.44 -15.09
N ASP A 4 4.73 -6.12 -15.11
CA ASP A 4 4.74 -5.35 -13.88
C ASP A 4 3.35 -5.46 -13.26
N HIS A 5 3.24 -6.23 -12.17
CA HIS A 5 1.98 -6.41 -11.46
C HIS A 5 1.54 -5.13 -10.73
N ARG A 6 2.45 -4.18 -10.50
CA ARG A 6 2.20 -3.00 -9.65
C ARG A 6 1.13 -2.07 -10.23
N THR A 7 1.09 -1.89 -11.55
CA THR A 7 0.20 -0.90 -12.20
C THR A 7 -1.07 -1.49 -12.83
N ARG A 8 -1.39 -2.77 -12.58
CA ARG A 8 -2.45 -3.48 -13.34
C ARG A 8 -3.82 -2.80 -13.28
N TYR A 9 -4.22 -2.30 -12.11
CA TYR A 9 -5.50 -1.61 -11.94
C TYR A 9 -5.52 -0.24 -12.63
N ALA A 10 -4.44 0.52 -12.52
CA ALA A 10 -4.31 1.81 -13.21
C ALA A 10 -4.35 1.63 -14.73
N ALA A 11 -3.63 0.65 -15.28
CA ALA A 11 -3.63 0.36 -16.72
C ALA A 11 -5.00 -0.11 -17.24
N GLY A 12 -5.76 -0.88 -16.43
CA GLY A 12 -7.08 -1.38 -16.82
C GLY A 12 -8.20 -0.33 -16.78
N THR A 13 -8.06 0.71 -15.94
CA THR A 13 -9.12 1.69 -15.70
C THR A 13 -8.79 3.10 -16.22
N GLY A 14 -7.51 3.40 -16.42
CA GLY A 14 -7.03 4.75 -16.74
C GLY A 14 -7.10 5.73 -15.57
N LEU A 15 -7.44 5.28 -14.36
CA LEU A 15 -7.49 6.13 -13.17
C LEU A 15 -6.09 6.42 -12.66
N LEU A 16 -5.89 7.64 -12.15
CA LEU A 16 -4.69 8.00 -11.41
C LEU A 16 -4.67 7.23 -10.09
N THR A 17 -3.58 6.52 -9.82
CA THR A 17 -3.41 5.74 -8.59
C THR A 17 -2.14 6.13 -7.85
N VAL A 18 -2.14 5.89 -6.54
CA VAL A 18 -0.94 5.93 -5.71
C VAL A 18 -0.84 4.61 -4.95
N ASP A 19 0.34 4.00 -4.94
CA ASP A 19 0.62 2.80 -4.13
C ASP A 19 1.02 3.24 -2.72
N LEU A 20 0.30 2.75 -1.71
CA LEU A 20 0.52 3.08 -0.30
C LEU A 20 0.85 1.83 0.50
N GLY A 21 1.67 1.99 1.53
CA GLY A 21 2.04 0.95 2.47
C GLY A 21 2.81 1.53 3.65
N VAL A 22 3.13 0.69 4.62
CA VAL A 22 3.96 1.05 5.78
C VAL A 22 5.37 0.48 5.61
N ALA A 23 6.33 1.04 6.33
CA ALA A 23 7.68 0.50 6.35
C ALA A 23 7.67 -0.89 7.00
N GLN A 24 8.07 -1.91 6.26
CA GLN A 24 8.09 -3.30 6.71
C GLN A 24 9.49 -3.90 6.63
N LEU A 25 9.83 -4.71 7.63
CA LEU A 25 11.06 -5.49 7.69
C LEU A 25 10.76 -6.98 7.51
N ALA A 26 11.75 -7.71 6.98
CA ALA A 26 11.67 -9.13 6.70
C ALA A 26 10.50 -9.52 5.77
N MET A 27 10.19 -8.68 4.77
CA MET A 27 9.15 -8.99 3.78
C MET A 27 9.45 -10.33 3.08
N HIS A 28 8.45 -11.21 3.03
CA HIS A 28 8.50 -12.61 2.60
C HIS A 28 9.06 -13.62 3.62
N SER A 29 9.21 -13.24 4.90
CA SER A 29 9.55 -14.15 6.01
C SER A 29 8.30 -14.81 6.60
N ALA A 30 8.48 -15.95 7.28
CA ALA A 30 7.43 -16.55 8.12
C ALA A 30 7.02 -15.64 9.31
N ARG A 31 7.86 -14.66 9.65
CA ARG A 31 7.56 -13.62 10.63
C ARG A 31 8.07 -12.27 10.12
N GLU A 32 7.11 -11.36 9.92
CA GLU A 32 7.34 -9.99 9.44
C GLU A 32 7.10 -8.98 10.56
N PHE A 33 7.65 -7.77 10.42
CA PHE A 33 7.56 -6.72 11.43
C PHE A 33 7.34 -5.34 10.79
N CYS A 34 6.59 -4.48 11.47
CA CYS A 34 6.46 -3.04 11.18
C CYS A 34 6.48 -2.25 12.49
N GLY A 35 6.52 -0.92 12.41
CA GLY A 35 6.42 -0.05 13.58
C GLY A 35 5.08 -0.25 14.28
N SER A 36 5.07 -0.23 15.62
CA SER A 36 3.85 -0.48 16.40
C SER A 36 2.73 0.55 16.15
N GLN A 37 3.09 1.74 15.69
CA GLN A 37 2.15 2.82 15.37
C GLN A 37 1.72 2.82 13.89
N ASP A 38 2.46 2.14 13.01
CA ASP A 38 2.24 2.17 11.57
C ASP A 38 0.83 1.73 11.17
N PRO A 39 0.21 0.69 11.76
CA PRO A 39 -1.16 0.30 11.42
C PRO A 39 -2.19 1.40 11.71
N ALA A 40 -2.06 2.08 12.86
CA ALA A 40 -2.98 3.15 13.24
C ALA A 40 -2.78 4.41 12.37
N MET A 41 -1.53 4.73 12.02
CA MET A 41 -1.21 5.85 11.15
C MET A 41 -1.74 5.63 9.72
N LEU A 42 -1.58 4.42 9.16
CA LEU A 42 -2.16 4.10 7.86
C LEU A 42 -3.68 4.14 7.90
N GLY A 43 -4.32 3.64 8.96
CA GLY A 43 -5.78 3.74 9.15
C GLY A 43 -6.27 5.19 9.10
N ARG A 44 -5.63 6.09 9.85
CA ARG A 44 -5.95 7.52 9.83
C ARG A 44 -5.71 8.19 8.48
N LEU A 45 -4.67 7.79 7.74
CA LEU A 45 -4.42 8.28 6.39
C LEU A 45 -5.58 7.91 5.45
N LEU A 46 -6.05 6.66 5.53
CA LEU A 46 -7.17 6.20 4.71
C LEU A 46 -8.46 6.93 5.09
N GLU A 47 -8.76 7.08 6.38
CA GLU A 47 -9.89 7.89 6.84
C GLU A 47 -9.85 9.31 6.26
N ALA A 48 -8.71 9.98 6.35
CA ALA A 48 -8.54 11.33 5.80
C ALA A 48 -8.67 11.36 4.27
N ALA A 49 -8.13 10.37 3.57
CA ALA A 49 -8.20 10.30 2.11
C ALA A 49 -9.61 10.02 1.57
N LEU A 50 -10.45 9.32 2.35
CA LEU A 50 -11.83 8.97 1.97
C LEU A 50 -12.88 9.96 2.49
N ALA A 51 -12.50 10.92 3.34
CA ALA A 51 -13.44 11.87 3.97
C ALA A 51 -14.04 12.92 3.01
N GLY A 52 -13.48 13.09 1.80
CA GLY A 52 -13.95 14.04 0.79
C GLY A 52 -13.27 15.39 0.87
#